data_AF-A0A9D4IF98-F1
#
_entry.id   AF-A0A9D4IF98-F1
#
_cell.length_a   1.000
_cell.length_b   1.000
_cell.length_c   1.000
_cell.angle_alpha   90.00
_cell.angle_beta   90.00
_cell.angle_gamma   90.00
#
_symmetry.space_group_name_H-M   'P 1'
#
loop_
_entity.id
_entity.type
_entity.pdbx_description
1 polymer ?
#
loop_
_entity_poly.entity_id
_entity_poly.type
_entity_poly.pdbx_seq_one_letter_code
_entity_poly.pdbx_strand_id
1 'polypeptide(L)'
;MNLSEMEVVDEVTEKPAVMEAPRRVHFAPVAPFRFESVDSHFHLDRLCSRLGVRPVNYAEALRRVRSRSKEYLKPDGAVAVWCDPSTYPTKRQVSKLRKRRVVSVIGIHPSKVIEGDVERLATMLLTYEVVG
;
A
#
# COMPACT_ATOMS: atom_id res chain seq x y z
N MET A 1 82.65 -16.10 -44.52
CA MET A 1 81.63 -16.79 -43.70
C MET A 1 81.67 -16.17 -42.31
N ASN A 2 80.49 -15.77 -41.82
CA ASN A 2 80.08 -15.32 -40.47
C ASN A 2 80.68 -14.00 -39.94
N LEU A 3 79.94 -12.89 -39.83
CA LEU A 3 78.74 -12.58 -38.98
C LEU A 3 79.11 -12.74 -37.49
N SER A 4 79.53 -11.67 -36.81
CA SER A 4 78.70 -10.69 -36.07
C SER A 4 77.96 -11.31 -34.90
N GLU A 5 78.25 -10.86 -33.67
CA GLU A 5 77.21 -10.55 -32.68
C GLU A 5 77.81 -9.78 -31.49
N MET A 6 77.32 -8.55 -31.36
CA MET A 6 77.56 -7.59 -30.30
C MET A 6 76.36 -7.73 -29.37
N GLU A 7 76.56 -8.23 -28.15
CA GLU A 7 75.46 -8.36 -27.19
C GLU A 7 75.04 -6.96 -26.74
N VAL A 8 73.86 -6.53 -27.20
CA VAL A 8 73.13 -5.38 -26.69
C VAL A 8 72.40 -5.85 -25.44
N VAL A 9 72.75 -5.29 -24.29
CA VAL A 9 72.05 -5.52 -23.04
C VAL A 9 70.79 -4.64 -23.06
N ASP A 10 69.63 -5.26 -23.28
CA ASP A 10 68.35 -4.56 -23.21
C ASP A 10 68.06 -4.14 -21.76
N GLU A 11 68.05 -2.84 -21.53
CA GLU A 11 67.62 -2.21 -20.30
C GLU A 11 66.09 -2.35 -20.20
N VAL A 12 65.63 -3.34 -19.43
CA VAL A 12 64.20 -3.55 -19.15
C VAL A 12 63.70 -2.40 -18.29
N THR A 13 63.13 -1.39 -18.94
CA THR A 13 62.38 -0.33 -18.27
C THR A 13 60.99 -0.86 -17.91
N GLU A 14 60.85 -1.43 -16.72
CA GLU A 14 59.54 -1.72 -16.13
C GLU A 14 58.78 -0.41 -15.94
N LYS A 15 57.73 -0.19 -16.74
CA LYS A 15 56.77 0.89 -16.49
C LYS A 15 56.05 0.61 -15.16
N PRO A 16 55.91 1.60 -14.26
CA PRO A 16 55.18 1.40 -13.03
C PRO A 16 53.71 1.10 -13.33
N ALA A 17 53.19 0.03 -12.73
CA ALA A 17 51.80 -0.32 -12.80
C ALA A 17 50.95 0.84 -12.29
N VAL A 18 50.13 1.41 -13.16
CA VAL A 18 49.13 2.42 -12.78
C VAL A 18 48.09 1.71 -11.91
N MET A 19 48.20 1.86 -10.59
CA MET A 19 47.16 1.42 -9.67
C MET A 19 45.92 2.29 -9.90
N GLU A 20 44.92 1.77 -10.63
CA GLU A 20 43.61 2.39 -10.71
C GLU A 20 43.05 2.52 -9.29
N ALA A 21 42.75 3.75 -8.86
CA ALA A 21 42.14 4.02 -7.58
C ALA A 21 40.82 3.23 -7.45
N PRO A 22 40.48 2.71 -6.25
CA PRO A 22 39.28 1.91 -6.06
C PRO A 22 38.05 2.71 -6.50
N ARG A 23 37.37 2.19 -7.54
CA ARG A 23 36.13 2.80 -8.06
C ARG A 23 35.13 2.86 -6.91
N ARG A 24 34.76 4.07 -6.49
CA ARG A 24 33.66 4.28 -5.54
C ARG A 24 32.38 3.79 -6.21
N VAL A 25 31.91 2.62 -5.76
CA VAL A 25 30.59 2.11 -6.13
C VAL A 25 29.57 2.97 -5.38
N HIS A 26 29.03 3.97 -6.07
CA HIS A 26 27.87 4.69 -5.58
C HIS A 26 26.65 3.80 -5.77
N PHE A 27 26.19 3.15 -4.71
CA PHE A 27 24.86 2.54 -4.71
C PHE A 27 23.85 3.66 -4.93
N ALA A 28 23.19 3.64 -6.08
CA ALA A 28 22.03 4.49 -6.30
C ALA A 28 21.01 4.16 -5.18
N PRO A 29 20.38 5.17 -4.55
CA PRO A 29 19.34 4.91 -3.58
C PRO A 29 18.25 4.09 -4.27
N VAL A 30 18.06 2.85 -3.81
CA VAL A 30 16.96 2.00 -4.27
C VAL A 30 15.69 2.77 -3.96
N ALA A 31 14.95 3.17 -4.99
CA ALA A 31 13.67 3.84 -4.83
C ALA A 31 12.84 3.01 -3.83
N PRO A 32 12.17 3.65 -2.84
CA PRO A 32 11.47 2.90 -1.81
C PRO A 32 10.45 1.98 -2.47
N PHE A 33 10.67 0.67 -2.34
CA PHE A 33 9.75 -0.34 -2.85
C PHE A 33 8.41 -0.17 -2.12
N ARG A 34 7.35 0.11 -2.87
CA ARG A 34 6.00 0.27 -2.32
C ARG A 34 5.23 -1.01 -2.54
N PHE A 35 4.87 -1.68 -1.46
CA PHE A 35 3.96 -2.82 -1.54
C PHE A 35 2.53 -2.31 -1.73
N GLU A 36 1.83 -2.88 -2.71
CA GLU A 36 0.39 -2.74 -2.82
C GLU A 36 -0.27 -3.64 -1.77
N SER A 37 -1.12 -3.04 -0.94
CA SER A 37 -1.77 -3.76 0.16
C SER A 37 -3.28 -3.64 0.07
N VAL A 38 -3.98 -4.72 0.37
CA VAL A 38 -5.43 -4.74 0.56
C VAL A 38 -5.73 -5.00 2.02
N ASP A 39 -6.52 -4.12 2.63
CA ASP A 39 -7.05 -4.36 3.98
C ASP A 39 -8.33 -5.20 3.87
N SER A 40 -8.26 -6.48 4.24
CA SER A 40 -9.38 -7.41 4.11
C SER A 40 -10.46 -7.23 5.19
N HIS A 41 -10.21 -6.43 6.23
CA HIS A 41 -11.19 -6.21 7.30
C HIS A 41 -10.98 -4.84 7.94
N PHE A 42 -11.76 -3.87 7.48
CA PHE A 42 -11.60 -2.48 7.87
C PHE A 42 -12.91 -1.85 8.35
N HIS A 43 -12.95 -1.39 9.60
CA HIS A 43 -14.11 -0.65 10.13
C HIS A 43 -13.99 0.85 9.84
N LEU A 44 -14.44 1.26 8.65
CA LEU A 44 -14.37 2.64 8.18
C LEU A 44 -15.22 3.59 9.04
N ASP A 45 -16.40 3.16 9.47
CA ASP A 45 -17.27 3.91 10.39
C ASP A 45 -16.56 4.26 11.70
N ARG A 46 -15.91 3.28 12.31
CA ARG A 46 -15.14 3.44 13.55
C ARG A 46 -13.92 4.32 13.33
N LEU A 47 -13.21 4.15 12.21
CA LEU A 47 -12.08 5.02 11.88
C LEU A 47 -12.55 6.47 11.72
N CYS A 48 -13.60 6.72 10.92
CA CYS A 48 -14.15 8.06 10.72
C CYS A 48 -14.60 8.68 12.04
N SER A 49 -15.25 7.92 12.92
CA SER A 49 -15.64 8.37 14.26
C SER A 49 -14.42 8.81 15.09
N ARG A 50 -13.38 7.96 15.16
CA ARG A 50 -12.11 8.26 15.87
C ARG A 50 -11.38 9.47 15.30
N LEU A 51 -11.48 9.70 14.00
CA LEU A 51 -10.86 10.82 13.31
C LEU A 51 -11.73 12.09 13.30
N GLY A 52 -12.95 12.06 13.84
CA GLY A 52 -13.88 13.19 13.77
C GLY A 52 -14.33 13.54 12.34
N VAL A 53 -14.36 12.55 11.44
CA VAL A 53 -14.77 12.72 10.04
C VAL A 53 -16.24 12.33 9.91
N ARG A 54 -17.12 13.32 9.72
CA ARG A 54 -18.57 13.11 9.52
C ARG A 54 -19.06 13.91 8.30
N PRO A 55 -19.94 13.33 7.46
CA PRO A 55 -20.34 11.92 7.43
C PRO A 55 -19.16 11.00 7.05
N VAL A 56 -19.34 9.69 7.17
CA VAL A 56 -18.29 8.71 6.85
C VAL A 56 -17.71 8.95 5.45
N ASN A 57 -16.39 9.16 5.39
CA ASN A 57 -15.66 9.54 4.18
C ASN A 57 -14.27 8.89 4.15
N TYR A 58 -14.13 7.86 3.31
CA TYR A 58 -12.90 7.09 3.14
C TYR A 58 -11.70 7.95 2.68
N ALA A 59 -11.92 8.89 1.76
CA ALA A 59 -10.83 9.69 1.21
C ALA A 59 -10.19 10.58 2.28
N GLU A 60 -11.04 11.24 3.07
CA GLU A 60 -10.61 12.09 4.16
C GLU A 60 -9.96 11.28 5.29
N ALA A 61 -10.53 10.12 5.62
CA ALA A 61 -9.96 9.23 6.62
C ALA A 61 -8.56 8.74 6.21
N LEU A 62 -8.38 8.28 4.96
CA LEU A 62 -7.07 7.89 4.43
C LEU A 62 -6.06 9.04 4.45
N ARG A 63 -6.49 10.28 4.12
CA ARG A 63 -5.61 11.45 4.13
C ARG A 63 -5.05 11.72 5.53
N ARG A 64 -5.90 11.61 6.56
CA ARG A 64 -5.51 11.80 7.98
C ARG A 64 -4.65 10.65 8.53
N VAL A 65 -4.80 9.44 8.02
CA VAL A 65 -3.95 8.30 8.41
C VAL A 65 -2.59 8.37 7.70
N ARG A 66 -2.56 8.72 6.41
CA ARG A 66 -1.32 8.83 5.62
C ARG A 66 -0.35 9.86 6.18
N SER A 67 -0.83 10.96 6.75
CA SER A 67 0.05 11.94 7.42
C SER A 67 0.78 11.37 8.66
N ARG A 68 0.44 10.16 9.10
CA ARG A 68 1.02 9.49 10.28
C ARG A 68 1.83 8.23 9.94
N SER A 69 1.89 7.81 8.67
CA SER A 69 2.47 6.52 8.25
C SER A 69 3.71 6.73 7.39
N LYS A 70 4.77 5.92 7.63
CA LYS A 70 5.98 5.88 6.78
C LYS A 70 5.64 5.31 5.39
N GLU A 71 6.36 5.75 4.35
CA GLU A 71 5.99 5.70 2.92
C GLU A 71 5.96 4.32 2.23
N TYR A 72 6.06 3.21 2.96
CA TYR A 72 6.35 1.89 2.40
C TYR A 72 5.10 1.08 1.97
N LEU A 73 3.90 1.49 2.37
CA LEU A 73 2.64 0.81 2.04
C LEU A 73 1.72 1.70 1.21
N LYS A 74 1.31 1.20 0.05
CA LYS A 74 0.32 1.83 -0.81
C LYS A 74 -0.99 1.02 -0.70
N PRO A 75 -2.01 1.52 0.01
CA PRO A 75 -3.31 0.86 0.03
C PRO A 75 -3.93 0.89 -1.38
N ASP A 76 -4.20 -0.30 -1.92
CA ASP A 76 -4.73 -0.52 -3.28
C ASP A 76 -6.21 -0.95 -3.26
N GLY A 77 -6.70 -1.39 -2.10
CA GLY A 77 -8.11 -1.72 -1.88
C GLY A 77 -8.41 -1.95 -0.41
N ALA A 78 -9.69 -2.11 -0.08
CA ALA A 78 -10.11 -2.50 1.25
C ALA A 78 -11.48 -3.18 1.25
N VAL A 79 -11.80 -3.88 2.34
CA VAL A 79 -13.15 -4.37 2.65
C VAL A 79 -13.66 -3.60 3.86
N ALA A 80 -14.60 -2.67 3.63
CA ALA A 80 -15.26 -1.91 4.67
C ALA A 80 -16.36 -2.74 5.34
N VAL A 81 -16.18 -3.06 6.62
CA VAL A 81 -17.11 -3.89 7.40
C VAL A 81 -18.05 -3.00 8.23
N TRP A 82 -19.35 -3.18 8.01
CA TRP A 82 -20.43 -2.46 8.68
C TRP A 82 -21.23 -3.46 9.52
N CYS A 83 -20.96 -3.50 10.82
CA CYS A 83 -21.55 -4.47 11.74
C CYS A 83 -22.50 -3.84 12.78
N ASP A 84 -22.62 -2.51 12.77
CA ASP A 84 -23.51 -1.75 13.64
C ASP A 84 -24.62 -1.13 12.78
N PRO A 85 -25.89 -1.52 12.97
CA PRO A 85 -27.01 -0.99 12.18
C PRO A 85 -27.15 0.53 12.22
N SER A 86 -26.70 1.18 13.30
CA SER A 86 -26.73 2.65 13.43
C SER A 86 -25.73 3.35 12.50
N THR A 87 -24.72 2.65 12.02
CA THR A 87 -23.67 3.18 11.15
C THR A 87 -23.73 2.66 9.73
N TYR A 88 -24.74 1.86 9.38
CA TYR A 88 -24.90 1.32 8.04
C TYR A 88 -24.78 2.38 6.95
N PRO A 89 -24.07 2.08 5.86
CA PRO A 89 -23.83 3.05 4.81
C PRO A 89 -25.10 3.28 4.00
N THR A 90 -25.17 4.41 3.32
CA THR A 90 -26.15 4.66 2.25
C THR A 90 -25.67 4.09 0.91
N LYS A 91 -26.59 3.79 -0.02
CA LYS A 91 -26.24 3.27 -1.37
C LYS A 91 -25.23 4.14 -2.09
N ARG A 92 -25.37 5.47 -1.92
CA ARG A 92 -24.46 6.47 -2.46
C ARG A 92 -23.06 6.36 -1.87
N GLN A 93 -22.93 6.07 -0.57
CA GLN A 93 -21.63 5.86 0.07
C GLN A 93 -20.98 4.57 -0.45
N VAL A 94 -21.70 3.46 -0.50
CA VAL A 94 -21.17 2.20 -1.06
C VAL A 94 -20.72 2.36 -2.50
N SER A 95 -21.51 3.05 -3.34
CA SER A 95 -21.12 3.31 -4.73
C SER A 95 -19.84 4.15 -4.85
N LYS A 96 -19.65 5.14 -3.96
CA LYS A 96 -18.40 5.93 -3.90
C LYS A 96 -17.21 5.10 -3.42
N LEU A 97 -17.42 4.15 -2.51
CA LEU A 97 -16.41 3.22 -2.02
C LEU A 97 -15.97 2.25 -3.13
N ARG A 98 -16.93 1.69 -3.87
CA ARG A 98 -16.65 0.78 -5.01
C ARG A 98 -15.76 1.43 -6.07
N LYS A 99 -16.03 2.70 -6.42
CA LYS A 99 -15.18 3.49 -7.34
C LYS A 99 -13.73 3.67 -6.86
N ARG A 100 -13.46 3.39 -5.58
CA ARG A 100 -12.14 3.46 -4.93
C ARG A 100 -11.59 2.07 -4.58
N ARG A 101 -12.12 1.00 -5.20
CA ARG A 101 -11.73 -0.39 -4.94
C ARG A 101 -11.95 -0.80 -3.47
N VAL A 102 -12.98 -0.24 -2.84
CA VAL A 102 -13.43 -0.62 -1.50
C VAL A 102 -14.75 -1.38 -1.60
N VAL A 103 -14.73 -2.65 -1.21
CA VAL A 103 -15.93 -3.49 -1.10
C VAL A 103 -16.58 -3.21 0.25
N SER A 104 -17.91 -3.17 0.31
CA SER A 104 -18.64 -3.01 1.58
C SER A 104 -19.32 -4.32 1.95
N VAL A 105 -19.11 -4.79 3.18
CA VAL A 105 -19.77 -5.96 3.76
C VAL A 105 -20.64 -5.48 4.91
N ILE A 106 -21.91 -5.86 4.89
CA ILE A 106 -22.92 -5.41 5.85
C ILE A 106 -23.45 -6.63 6.58
N GLY A 107 -23.45 -6.57 7.91
CA GLY A 107 -23.95 -7.64 8.78
C GLY A 107 -24.27 -7.10 10.16
N ILE A 108 -24.58 -7.98 11.10
CA ILE A 108 -24.84 -7.60 12.50
C ILE A 108 -23.78 -8.24 13.38
N HIS A 109 -23.15 -7.46 14.26
CA HIS A 109 -22.22 -8.01 15.23
C HIS A 109 -22.98 -8.85 16.27
N PRO A 110 -22.57 -10.09 16.56
CA PRO A 110 -23.33 -10.99 17.46
C PRO A 110 -23.59 -10.39 18.85
N SER A 111 -22.61 -9.67 19.40
CA SER A 111 -22.73 -9.03 20.72
C SER A 111 -23.58 -7.74 20.74
N LYS A 112 -24.19 -7.37 19.61
CA LYS A 112 -24.97 -6.14 19.43
C LYS A 112 -26.38 -6.40 18.93
N VAL A 113 -26.75 -7.67 18.71
CA VAL A 113 -28.08 -8.05 18.25
C VAL A 113 -29.11 -7.61 19.31
N ILE A 114 -29.89 -6.59 18.96
CA ILE A 114 -31.11 -6.20 19.68
C ILE A 114 -32.32 -6.42 18.77
N GLU A 115 -33.50 -6.46 19.37
CA GLU A 115 -34.77 -6.53 18.64
C GLU A 115 -34.86 -5.35 17.64
N GLY A 116 -35.19 -5.64 16.37
CA GLY A 116 -35.25 -4.63 15.29
C GLY A 116 -34.01 -4.56 14.39
N ASP A 117 -32.87 -5.14 14.78
CA ASP A 117 -31.65 -5.07 13.97
C ASP A 117 -31.69 -6.03 12.77
N VAL A 118 -32.38 -7.16 12.91
CA VAL A 118 -32.59 -8.13 11.83
C VAL A 118 -33.41 -7.51 10.70
N GLU A 119 -34.45 -6.75 11.03
CA GLU A 119 -35.30 -6.02 10.09
C GLU A 119 -34.51 -4.93 9.36
N ARG A 120 -33.62 -4.23 10.08
CA ARG A 120 -32.71 -3.25 9.47
C ARG A 120 -31.74 -3.90 8.50
N LEU A 121 -31.13 -5.04 8.87
CA LEU A 121 -30.29 -5.79 7.96
C LEU A 121 -31.08 -6.29 6.74
N ALA A 122 -32.29 -6.81 6.93
CA ALA A 122 -33.15 -7.25 5.84
C ALA A 122 -33.49 -6.09 4.89
N THR A 123 -33.85 -4.92 5.42
CA THR A 123 -34.11 -3.70 4.63
C THR A 123 -32.88 -3.30 3.82
N MET A 124 -31.69 -3.41 4.41
CA MET A 124 -30.43 -3.17 3.71
C MET A 124 -30.20 -4.21 2.61
N LEU A 125 -30.32 -5.51 2.90
CA LEU A 125 -30.12 -6.56 1.89
C LEU A 125 -31.11 -6.43 0.72
N LEU A 126 -32.34 -5.97 0.96
CA LEU A 126 -33.34 -5.71 -0.09
C LEU A 126 -33.08 -4.42 -0.88
N THR A 127 -32.37 -3.46 -0.29
CA THR A 127 -32.07 -2.20 -0.97
C THR A 127 -30.80 -2.30 -1.81
N TYR A 128 -29.81 -3.08 -1.40
CA TYR A 128 -28.59 -3.23 -2.17
C TYR A 128 -28.73 -4.36 -3.19
N GLU A 129 -28.41 -4.10 -4.45
CA GLU A 129 -28.20 -5.20 -5.40
C GLU A 129 -27.03 -6.03 -4.87
N VAL A 130 -27.31 -7.27 -4.49
CA VAL A 130 -26.30 -8.27 -4.17
C VAL A 130 -25.63 -8.62 -5.50
N VAL A 131 -24.51 -7.96 -5.77
CA VAL A 131 -23.67 -8.33 -6.90
C VAL A 131 -22.88 -9.55 -6.45
N GLY A 132 -23.34 -10.74 -6.86
CA GLY A 132 -22.62 -12.00 -6.74
C GLY A 132 -21.42 -12.06 -7.68
#